data_AF-A0A7Y8CSD8-F1
#
_entry.id   AF-A0A7Y8CSD8-F1
#
_cell.length_a   1.000
_cell.length_b   1.000
_cell.length_c   1.000
_cell.angle_alpha   90.00
_cell.angle_beta   90.00
_cell.angle_gamma   90.00
#
_symmetry.space_group_name_H-M   'P 1'
#
loop_
_entity.id
_entity.type
_entity.pdbx_description
1 polymer ?
#
loop_
_entity_poly.entity_id
_entity_poly.type
_entity_poly.pdbx_seq_one_letter_code
_entity_poly.pdbx_strand_id
1 'polypeptide(L)'
;MTNKFYAERDLMALDEAGGHYCRHVSAMTGEGLHSKSDIAAELGWRDMQIAELQRQLTAYEATVTNLTAQVQGLAAENADLRSGESAAGFFSYGSEHGFEWHKSAKEAIESAEGAIDDYRGDACDGWDEETSSVCWGIIMQSSTKVDERPLTGDDSCDPAIETVCDYALLPNIETRATDAALAEIRAQGVDALSKFAGQEYQRHTGDKAMQRKWKGVVLLCTGFASELRNGASDEQ
;
A
#
# COMPACT_ATOMS: atom_id res chain seq x y z
N MET A 1 16.22 29.46 -24.54
CA MET A 1 17.57 29.30 -25.10
C MET A 1 17.65 27.95 -25.77
N THR A 2 17.97 27.89 -27.05
CA THR A 2 18.16 26.63 -27.80
C THR A 2 19.37 25.90 -27.23
N ASN A 3 19.13 24.78 -26.56
CA ASN A 3 20.21 23.99 -25.97
C ASN A 3 21.04 23.39 -27.11
N LYS A 4 22.28 23.87 -27.30
CA LYS A 4 23.20 23.32 -28.30
C LYS A 4 23.74 21.99 -27.77
N PHE A 5 23.48 20.91 -28.51
CA PHE A 5 24.00 19.57 -28.19
C PHE A 5 25.54 19.53 -28.14
N TYR A 6 26.22 20.34 -28.97
CA TYR A 6 27.68 20.42 -29.07
C TYR A 6 28.23 21.81 -28.74
N ALA A 7 27.91 22.34 -27.56
CA ALA A 7 28.57 23.54 -27.05
C ALA A 7 29.93 23.18 -26.39
N GLU A 8 30.83 24.15 -26.34
CA GLU A 8 32.11 24.01 -25.64
C GLU A 8 31.87 23.59 -24.18
N ARG A 9 32.71 22.67 -23.69
CA ARG A 9 32.63 22.09 -22.34
C ARG A 9 33.95 22.32 -21.63
N ASP A 10 33.87 22.63 -20.34
CA ASP A 10 35.06 22.73 -19.50
C ASP A 10 35.65 21.33 -19.25
N LEU A 11 36.81 21.09 -19.85
CA LEU A 11 37.52 19.82 -19.78
C LEU A 11 38.03 19.54 -18.37
N MET A 12 38.46 20.59 -17.64
CA MET A 12 38.95 20.45 -16.27
C MET A 12 37.83 20.03 -15.34
N ALA A 13 36.64 20.63 -15.47
CA ALA A 13 35.48 20.25 -14.68
C ALA A 13 35.01 18.81 -14.94
N LEU A 14 35.07 18.34 -16.20
CA LEU A 14 34.74 16.95 -16.56
C LEU A 14 35.70 15.94 -15.92
N ASP A 15 36.98 16.29 -15.78
CA ASP A 15 37.95 15.44 -15.10
C ASP A 15 37.86 15.52 -13.59
N GLU A 16 37.48 16.66 -13.03
CA GLU A 16 37.20 16.77 -11.59
C GLU A 16 35.96 15.98 -11.17
N ALA A 17 34.91 15.96 -12.00
CA ALA A 17 33.68 15.22 -11.75
C ALA A 17 33.85 13.68 -11.80
N GLY A 18 34.98 13.19 -12.33
CA GLY A 18 35.25 11.75 -12.39
C GLY A 18 36.20 11.30 -13.49
N GLY A 19 37.12 12.14 -13.96
CA GLY A 19 38.09 11.81 -15.01
C GLY A 19 37.43 11.53 -16.36
N HIS A 20 36.30 12.18 -16.67
CA HIS A 20 35.53 11.84 -17.86
C HIS A 20 36.25 12.16 -19.16
N TYR A 21 37.01 13.26 -19.23
CA TYR A 21 37.74 13.65 -20.43
C TYR A 21 38.99 12.79 -20.62
N CYS A 22 39.86 12.69 -19.61
CA CYS A 22 41.10 11.91 -19.67
C CYS A 22 40.85 10.42 -19.94
N ARG A 23 39.81 9.81 -19.33
CA ARG A 23 39.44 8.41 -19.61
C ARG A 23 38.99 8.23 -21.06
N HIS A 24 38.22 9.19 -21.60
CA HIS A 24 37.76 9.13 -22.97
C HIS A 24 38.89 9.20 -23.98
N VAL A 25 39.79 10.16 -23.80
CA VAL A 25 40.96 10.34 -24.66
C VAL A 25 41.85 9.10 -24.62
N SER A 26 42.05 8.53 -23.43
CA SER A 26 42.81 7.29 -23.25
C SER A 26 42.14 6.10 -23.95
N ALA A 27 40.83 5.94 -23.82
CA ALA A 27 40.06 4.87 -24.48
C ALA A 27 40.05 5.03 -26.00
N MET A 28 39.79 6.23 -26.53
CA MET A 28 39.83 6.50 -27.96
C MET A 28 41.20 6.21 -28.58
N THR A 29 42.28 6.49 -27.83
CA THR A 29 43.65 6.20 -28.26
C THR A 29 43.96 4.71 -28.18
N GLY A 30 43.51 4.01 -27.14
CA GLY A 30 43.71 2.57 -26.98
C GLY A 30 42.89 1.71 -27.94
N GLU A 31 41.69 2.16 -28.30
CA GLU A 31 40.72 1.44 -29.14
C GLU A 31 40.77 1.84 -30.62
N GLY A 32 41.62 2.81 -30.98
CA GLY A 32 41.79 3.25 -32.38
C GLY A 32 40.61 4.05 -32.94
N LEU A 33 39.79 4.66 -32.07
CA LEU A 33 38.61 5.45 -32.43
C LEU A 33 39.00 6.85 -32.91
N HIS A 34 39.56 6.94 -34.11
CA HIS A 34 40.13 8.18 -34.66
C HIS A 34 39.33 8.77 -35.82
N SER A 35 38.38 8.02 -36.40
CA SER A 35 37.55 8.54 -37.48
C SER A 35 36.33 9.29 -36.92
N LYS A 36 35.89 10.32 -37.65
CA LYS A 36 34.66 11.05 -37.31
C LYS A 36 33.43 10.15 -37.28
N SER A 37 33.41 9.11 -38.11
CA SER A 37 32.30 8.16 -38.18
C SER A 37 32.23 7.28 -36.93
N ASP A 38 33.37 6.77 -36.47
CA ASP A 38 33.42 5.88 -35.30
C ASP A 38 33.07 6.65 -34.02
N ILE A 39 33.58 7.88 -33.88
CA ILE A 39 33.25 8.76 -32.76
C ILE A 39 31.76 9.12 -32.76
N ALA A 40 31.17 9.41 -33.92
CA ALA A 40 29.75 9.71 -34.03
C ALA A 40 28.87 8.49 -33.70
N ALA A 41 29.27 7.29 -34.12
CA ALA A 41 28.55 6.05 -33.80
C ALA A 41 28.54 5.78 -32.30
N GLU A 42 29.69 5.92 -31.65
CA GLU A 42 29.82 5.72 -30.20
C GLU A 42 29.05 6.79 -29.41
N LEU A 43 29.10 8.06 -29.81
CA LEU A 43 28.27 9.12 -29.20
C LEU A 43 26.78 8.84 -29.37
N GLY A 44 26.34 8.43 -30.55
CA GLY A 44 24.94 8.07 -30.79
C GLY A 44 24.48 6.86 -29.96
N TRP A 45 25.35 5.87 -29.75
CA TRP A 45 25.06 4.74 -28.87
C TRP A 45 24.91 5.18 -27.42
N ARG A 46 25.77 6.08 -26.93
CA ARG A 46 25.67 6.65 -25.58
C ARG A 46 24.41 7.49 -25.42
N ASP A 47 24.06 8.31 -26.40
CA ASP A 47 22.81 9.09 -26.39
C ASP A 47 21.58 8.17 -26.31
N MET A 48 21.59 7.06 -27.05
CA MET A 48 20.54 6.03 -26.96
C MET A 48 20.46 5.41 -25.57
N GLN A 49 21.59 5.08 -24.93
CA GLN A 49 21.61 4.56 -23.57
C GLN A 49 21.16 5.58 -22.52
N ILE A 50 21.59 6.83 -22.65
CA ILE A 50 21.19 7.93 -21.77
C ILE A 50 19.68 8.13 -21.86
N ALA A 51 19.11 8.11 -23.07
CA ALA A 51 17.67 8.22 -23.25
C ALA A 51 16.91 7.07 -22.57
N GLU A 52 17.42 5.84 -22.66
CA GLU A 52 16.82 4.69 -21.99
C GLU A 52 16.93 4.78 -20.46
N LEU A 53 18.10 5.18 -19.92
CA LEU A 53 18.27 5.36 -18.48
C LEU A 53 17.38 6.49 -17.93
N GLN A 54 17.24 7.60 -18.67
CA GLN A 54 16.32 8.68 -18.31
C GLN A 54 14.86 8.20 -18.31
N ARG A 55 14.47 7.36 -19.27
CA ARG A 55 13.14 6.74 -19.32
C ARG A 55 12.91 5.81 -18.12
N GLN A 56 13.91 5.06 -17.70
CA GLN A 56 13.81 4.22 -16.52
C GLN A 56 13.73 5.04 -15.24
N LEU A 57 14.58 6.07 -15.08
CA LEU A 57 14.55 6.96 -13.92
C LEU A 57 13.18 7.62 -13.75
N THR A 58 12.61 8.18 -14.81
CA THR A 58 11.27 8.79 -14.76
C THR A 58 10.18 7.77 -14.40
N ALA A 59 10.27 6.53 -14.89
CA ALA A 59 9.34 5.46 -14.50
C ALA A 59 9.49 5.04 -13.03
N TYR A 60 10.73 4.98 -12.53
CA TYR A 60 10.99 4.67 -11.12
C TYR A 60 10.55 5.81 -10.19
N GLU A 61 10.79 7.06 -10.55
CA GLU A 61 10.33 8.24 -9.81
C GLU A 61 8.79 8.24 -9.66
N ALA A 62 8.07 7.94 -10.75
CA ALA A 62 6.62 7.81 -10.71
C ALA A 62 6.17 6.67 -9.77
N THR A 63 6.87 5.53 -9.82
CA THR A 63 6.59 4.37 -8.95
C THR A 63 6.82 4.71 -7.48
N VAL A 64 7.96 5.32 -7.15
CA VAL A 64 8.29 5.73 -5.77
C VAL A 64 7.29 6.74 -5.23
N THR A 65 6.88 7.70 -6.04
CA THR A 65 5.86 8.70 -5.66
C THR A 65 4.53 8.02 -5.33
N ASN A 66 4.09 7.08 -6.18
CA ASN A 66 2.86 6.33 -5.96
C ASN A 66 2.92 5.46 -4.69
N LEU A 67 4.00 4.69 -4.51
CA LEU A 67 4.19 3.86 -3.31
C LEU A 67 4.23 4.70 -2.04
N THR A 68 4.88 5.86 -2.10
CA THR A 68 4.95 6.79 -0.95
C THR A 68 3.55 7.27 -0.56
N ALA A 69 2.70 7.63 -1.54
CA ALA A 69 1.32 8.01 -1.28
C ALA A 69 0.50 6.85 -0.66
N GLN A 70 0.67 5.62 -1.15
CA GLN A 70 0.01 4.44 -0.58
C GLN A 70 0.43 4.18 0.88
N VAL A 71 1.73 4.22 1.17
CA VAL A 71 2.25 4.04 2.54
C VAL A 71 1.74 5.13 3.47
N GLN A 72 1.69 6.38 3.02
CA GLN A 72 1.12 7.47 3.82
C GLN A 72 -0.36 7.26 4.13
N GLY A 73 -1.15 6.80 3.15
CA GLY A 73 -2.56 6.47 3.36
C GLY A 73 -2.77 5.33 4.37
N LEU A 74 -2.02 4.23 4.23
CA LEU A 74 -2.07 3.11 5.16
C LEU A 74 -1.57 3.48 6.55
N ALA A 75 -0.55 4.34 6.65
CA ALA A 75 -0.04 4.81 7.94
C ALA A 75 -1.06 5.70 8.67
N ALA A 76 -1.78 6.56 7.94
CA ALA A 76 -2.87 7.36 8.49
C ALA A 76 -4.01 6.46 8.99
N GLU A 77 -4.48 5.51 8.16
CA GLU A 77 -5.52 4.56 8.57
C GLU A 77 -5.12 3.76 9.81
N ASN A 78 -3.88 3.25 9.87
CA ASN A 78 -3.38 2.55 11.06
C ASN A 78 -3.30 3.45 12.30
N ALA A 79 -3.01 4.75 12.12
CA ALA A 79 -3.00 5.70 13.22
C ALA A 79 -4.43 5.92 13.75
N ASP A 80 -5.41 6.06 12.88
CA ASP A 80 -6.83 6.24 13.23
C ASP A 80 -7.41 5.00 13.93
N LEU A 81 -7.04 3.80 13.47
CA LEU A 81 -7.42 2.55 14.14
C LEU A 81 -6.79 2.43 15.54
N ARG A 82 -5.55 2.91 15.70
CA ARG A 82 -4.82 2.86 16.98
C ARG A 82 -5.22 3.94 17.96
N SER A 83 -5.63 5.12 17.49
CA SER A 83 -6.17 6.19 18.33
C SER A 83 -7.57 5.86 18.83
N GLY A 84 -8.22 4.87 18.21
CA GLY A 84 -9.56 4.43 18.57
C GLY A 84 -10.64 5.38 18.06
N GLU A 85 -10.31 6.34 17.20
CA GLU A 85 -11.29 7.26 16.59
C GLU A 85 -12.31 6.51 15.71
N SER A 86 -11.85 5.47 15.02
CA SER A 86 -12.69 4.57 14.23
C SER A 86 -13.10 3.30 14.99
N ALA A 87 -12.49 3.05 16.16
CA ALA A 87 -12.75 1.86 16.98
C ALA A 87 -13.85 2.13 18.01
N ALA A 88 -14.43 1.08 18.59
CA ALA A 88 -15.44 1.22 19.65
C ALA A 88 -14.86 1.67 21.00
N GLY A 89 -13.56 1.47 21.23
CA GLY A 89 -12.87 1.92 22.45
C GLY A 89 -11.61 1.13 22.77
N PHE A 90 -11.17 1.19 24.03
CA PHE A 90 -10.01 0.45 24.55
C PHE A 90 -10.42 -0.39 25.76
N PHE A 91 -9.66 -1.45 26.03
CA PHE A 91 -9.85 -2.25 27.25
C PHE A 91 -8.53 -2.53 27.97
N SER A 92 -8.63 -2.75 29.28
CA SER A 92 -7.65 -3.50 30.06
C SER A 92 -8.33 -4.76 30.62
N TYR A 93 -7.54 -5.80 30.83
CA TYR A 93 -7.97 -7.04 31.44
C TYR A 93 -6.89 -7.56 32.38
N GLY A 94 -7.30 -8.05 33.55
CA GLY A 94 -6.49 -8.86 34.45
C GLY A 94 -7.39 -9.81 35.23
N SER A 95 -6.87 -10.94 35.73
CA SER A 95 -7.68 -11.93 36.47
C SER A 95 -8.38 -11.33 37.69
N GLU A 96 -7.68 -10.47 38.45
CA GLU A 96 -8.21 -9.84 39.66
C GLU A 96 -9.06 -8.58 39.39
N HIS A 97 -8.74 -7.86 38.31
CA HIS A 97 -9.39 -6.58 37.98
C HIS A 97 -10.55 -6.73 36.97
N GLY A 98 -10.63 -7.86 36.27
CA GLY A 98 -11.63 -8.12 35.26
C GLY A 98 -11.43 -7.28 34.00
N PHE A 99 -12.50 -7.17 33.19
CA PHE A 99 -12.51 -6.35 31.97
C PHE A 99 -12.95 -4.92 32.29
N GLU A 100 -12.13 -3.94 31.90
CA GLU A 100 -12.43 -2.52 32.06
C GLU A 100 -12.41 -1.77 30.73
N TRP A 101 -13.37 -0.85 30.56
CA TRP A 101 -13.45 0.04 29.40
C TRP A 101 -12.69 1.35 29.63
N HIS A 102 -11.93 1.77 28.63
CA HIS A 102 -11.13 3.01 28.67
C HIS A 102 -11.42 3.91 27.48
N LYS A 103 -11.26 5.23 27.68
CA LYS A 103 -11.50 6.23 26.62
C LYS A 103 -10.29 6.44 25.72
N SER A 104 -9.11 6.00 26.16
CA SER A 104 -7.87 6.13 25.39
C SER A 104 -6.94 4.94 25.63
N ALA A 105 -6.04 4.69 24.67
CA ALA A 105 -4.97 3.72 24.82
C ALA A 105 -4.13 3.98 26.08
N LYS A 106 -3.87 5.26 26.38
CA LYS A 106 -3.06 5.66 27.51
C LYS A 106 -3.68 5.21 28.84
N GLU A 107 -4.98 5.45 29.02
CA GLU A 107 -5.72 5.02 30.23
C GLU A 107 -5.72 3.50 30.37
N ALA A 108 -5.92 2.76 29.26
CA ALA A 108 -5.91 1.29 29.27
C ALA A 108 -4.53 0.73 29.64
N ILE A 109 -3.45 1.35 29.13
CA ILE A 109 -2.07 0.99 29.48
C ILE A 109 -1.80 1.28 30.94
N GLU A 110 -2.15 2.47 31.43
CA GLU A 110 -1.95 2.86 32.83
C GLU A 110 -2.71 1.94 33.79
N SER A 111 -3.94 1.54 33.46
CA SER A 111 -4.71 0.54 34.22
C SER A 111 -4.03 -0.84 34.23
N ALA A 112 -3.59 -1.33 33.07
CA ALA A 112 -2.89 -2.61 32.98
C ALA A 112 -1.52 -2.59 33.68
N GLU A 113 -0.77 -1.50 33.60
CA GLU A 113 0.50 -1.32 34.32
C GLU A 113 0.28 -1.24 35.84
N GLY A 114 -0.81 -0.60 36.28
CA GLY A 114 -1.22 -0.59 37.68
C GLY A 114 -1.54 -1.99 38.20
N ALA A 115 -2.31 -2.77 37.44
CA ALA A 115 -2.58 -4.17 37.76
C ALA A 115 -1.29 -5.01 37.86
N ILE A 116 -0.31 -4.78 36.96
CA ILE A 116 1.01 -5.44 37.04
C ILE A 116 1.79 -4.99 38.30
N ASP A 117 1.68 -3.73 38.70
CA ASP A 117 2.37 -3.18 39.87
C ASP A 117 1.92 -3.83 41.18
N ASP A 118 0.62 -4.15 41.30
CA ASP A 118 0.07 -4.87 42.44
C ASP A 118 0.76 -6.24 42.63
N TYR A 119 1.06 -6.96 41.54
CA TYR A 119 1.82 -8.22 41.59
C TYR A 119 3.32 -8.05 41.90
N ARG A 120 3.90 -6.84 41.74
CA ARG A 120 5.35 -6.63 42.00
C ARG A 120 5.72 -6.76 43.47
N GLY A 121 4.79 -6.47 44.38
CA GLY A 121 5.01 -6.55 45.82
C GLY A 121 5.35 -7.96 46.30
N ASP A 122 4.70 -8.96 45.70
CA ASP A 122 4.83 -10.38 46.06
C ASP A 122 5.76 -11.15 45.11
N ALA A 123 6.36 -10.48 44.12
CA ALA A 123 7.21 -11.09 43.10
C ALA A 123 8.60 -11.56 43.60
N CYS A 124 8.89 -11.47 44.91
CA CYS A 124 10.20 -11.78 45.47
C CYS A 124 10.59 -13.28 45.32
N ASP A 125 9.59 -14.17 45.25
CA ASP A 125 9.76 -15.61 45.02
C ASP A 125 9.43 -16.03 43.57
N GLY A 126 9.17 -15.05 42.69
CA GLY A 126 8.75 -15.27 41.30
C GLY A 126 7.45 -14.54 40.97
N TRP A 127 7.16 -14.36 39.69
CA TRP A 127 5.90 -13.75 39.25
C TRP A 127 4.76 -14.74 39.35
N ASP A 128 3.59 -14.25 39.77
CA ASP A 128 2.36 -15.05 39.74
C ASP A 128 2.01 -15.42 38.28
N GLU A 129 1.53 -16.64 38.06
CA GLU A 129 1.09 -17.11 36.73
C GLU A 129 0.00 -16.21 36.13
N GLU A 130 -0.85 -15.65 36.99
CA GLU A 130 -1.94 -14.74 36.61
C GLU A 130 -1.46 -13.39 36.09
N THR A 131 -0.24 -12.95 36.46
CA THR A 131 0.37 -11.72 35.90
C THR A 131 0.44 -11.79 34.37
N SER A 132 0.62 -12.99 33.80
CA SER A 132 0.68 -13.20 32.35
C SER A 132 -0.65 -12.95 31.64
N SER A 133 -1.76 -12.93 32.38
CA SER A 133 -3.10 -12.65 31.87
C SER A 133 -3.37 -11.14 31.73
N VAL A 134 -2.57 -10.29 32.37
CA VAL A 134 -2.77 -8.84 32.33
C VAL A 134 -2.45 -8.31 30.93
N CYS A 135 -3.43 -7.65 30.31
CA CYS A 135 -3.29 -7.09 28.97
C CYS A 135 -4.14 -5.84 28.77
N TRP A 136 -3.84 -5.11 27.71
CA TRP A 136 -4.70 -4.05 27.19
C TRP A 136 -4.89 -4.23 25.69
N GLY A 137 -5.93 -3.64 25.13
CA GLY A 137 -6.17 -3.71 23.70
C GLY A 137 -7.18 -2.69 23.18
N ILE A 138 -7.40 -2.75 21.86
CA ILE A 138 -8.34 -1.92 21.12
C ILE A 138 -9.57 -2.76 20.80
N ILE A 139 -10.75 -2.18 21.00
CA ILE A 139 -12.02 -2.80 20.69
C ILE A 139 -12.45 -2.30 19.33
N MET A 140 -12.33 -3.17 18.32
CA MET A 140 -12.71 -2.83 16.95
C MET A 140 -14.22 -2.60 16.83
N GLN A 141 -15.03 -3.47 17.45
CA GLN A 141 -16.48 -3.35 17.43
C GLN A 141 -17.07 -3.76 18.77
N SER A 142 -18.22 -3.20 19.10
CA SER A 142 -18.97 -3.53 20.31
C SER A 142 -20.42 -3.82 19.99
N SER A 143 -21.04 -4.68 20.80
CA SER A 143 -22.46 -4.95 20.68
C SER A 143 -23.26 -3.66 20.91
N THR A 144 -24.01 -3.27 19.90
CA THR A 144 -24.85 -2.07 19.92
C THR A 144 -26.28 -2.50 19.65
N LYS A 145 -27.22 -1.96 20.44
CA LYS A 145 -28.65 -2.22 20.28
C LYS A 145 -29.12 -1.70 18.92
N VAL A 146 -29.78 -2.55 18.15
CA VAL A 146 -30.33 -2.23 16.83
C VAL A 146 -31.77 -2.72 16.71
N ASP A 147 -32.49 -2.22 15.71
CA ASP A 147 -33.83 -2.70 15.34
C ASP A 147 -34.85 -2.77 16.49
N GLU A 148 -34.82 -1.77 17.38
CA GLU A 148 -35.81 -1.65 18.45
C GLU A 148 -37.20 -1.45 17.87
N ARG A 149 -38.11 -2.39 18.16
CA ARG A 149 -39.48 -2.38 17.67
C ARG A 149 -40.46 -2.89 18.73
N PRO A 150 -41.75 -2.55 18.63
CA PRO A 150 -42.79 -3.13 19.47
C PRO A 150 -42.89 -4.65 19.30
N LEU A 151 -43.34 -5.33 20.36
CA LEU A 151 -43.61 -6.77 20.34
C LEU A 151 -44.71 -7.11 19.31
N THR A 152 -44.49 -8.15 18.51
CA THR A 152 -45.49 -8.71 17.60
C THR A 152 -45.86 -10.14 18.02
N GLY A 153 -46.97 -10.67 17.50
CA GLY A 153 -47.44 -12.02 17.84
C GLY A 153 -46.53 -13.17 17.39
N ASP A 154 -45.53 -12.87 16.56
CA ASP A 154 -44.52 -13.83 16.09
C ASP A 154 -43.30 -13.92 17.03
N ASP A 155 -43.18 -13.01 18.00
CA ASP A 155 -42.06 -12.97 18.94
C ASP A 155 -42.27 -13.91 20.13
N SER A 156 -41.29 -14.79 20.38
CA SER A 156 -41.31 -15.73 21.52
C SER A 156 -40.87 -15.06 22.83
N CYS A 157 -41.58 -14.00 23.24
CA CYS A 157 -41.26 -13.22 24.44
C CYS A 157 -42.41 -13.27 25.45
N ASP A 158 -42.11 -12.99 26.72
CA ASP A 158 -43.14 -12.87 27.76
C ASP A 158 -44.10 -11.70 27.40
N PRO A 159 -45.43 -11.86 27.57
CA PRO A 159 -46.40 -10.80 27.29
C PRO A 159 -46.17 -9.49 28.07
N ALA A 160 -45.39 -9.51 29.16
CA ALA A 160 -45.00 -8.32 29.91
C ALA A 160 -43.89 -7.47 29.24
N ILE A 161 -43.28 -7.96 28.16
CA ILE A 161 -42.26 -7.24 27.39
C ILE A 161 -42.93 -6.39 26.30
N GLU A 162 -42.69 -5.08 26.32
CA GLU A 162 -43.35 -4.14 25.39
C GLU A 162 -42.59 -3.98 24.06
N THR A 163 -41.28 -4.19 24.09
CA THR A 163 -40.36 -3.95 22.96
C THR A 163 -39.32 -5.04 22.85
N VAL A 164 -38.97 -5.39 21.61
CA VAL A 164 -37.86 -6.28 21.28
C VAL A 164 -36.81 -5.50 20.50
N CYS A 165 -35.56 -5.89 20.65
CA CYS A 165 -34.42 -5.33 19.91
C CYS A 165 -33.41 -6.44 19.65
N ASP A 166 -32.56 -6.22 18.65
CA ASP A 166 -31.40 -7.06 18.39
C ASP A 166 -30.11 -6.34 18.80
N TYR A 167 -28.99 -7.05 18.73
CA TYR A 167 -27.65 -6.49 18.92
C TYR A 167 -26.75 -6.86 17.75
N ALA A 168 -26.09 -5.86 17.18
CA ALA A 168 -25.09 -6.04 16.13
C ALA A 168 -23.74 -5.47 16.58
N LEU A 169 -22.65 -5.99 16.00
CA LEU A 169 -21.31 -5.45 16.24
C LEU A 169 -21.12 -4.17 15.41
N LEU A 170 -20.96 -3.04 16.10
CA LEU A 170 -20.82 -1.71 15.52
C LEU A 170 -19.72 -0.90 16.26
N PRO A 171 -19.13 0.14 15.62
CA PRO A 171 -19.34 0.57 14.24
C PRO A 171 -18.77 -0.42 13.22
N ASN A 172 -19.22 -0.37 11.97
CA ASN A 172 -18.51 -1.03 10.88
C ASN A 172 -17.24 -0.24 10.59
N ILE A 173 -16.07 -0.87 10.70
CA ILE A 173 -14.80 -0.20 10.46
C ILE A 173 -14.48 -0.28 8.97
N GLU A 174 -14.50 0.88 8.32
CA GLU A 174 -14.08 1.00 6.94
C GLU A 174 -12.55 1.17 6.85
N THR A 175 -11.89 0.28 6.11
CA THR A 175 -10.44 0.34 5.86
C THR A 175 -10.17 0.76 4.42
N ARG A 176 -10.61 1.98 4.07
CA ARG A 176 -10.62 2.50 2.70
C ARG A 176 -9.24 2.50 2.04
N ALA A 177 -8.17 2.80 2.78
CA ALA A 177 -6.81 2.80 2.25
C ALA A 177 -6.33 1.37 1.97
N THR A 178 -6.66 0.44 2.87
CA THR A 178 -6.39 -0.99 2.66
C THR A 178 -7.17 -1.53 1.46
N ASP A 179 -8.46 -1.19 1.34
CA ASP A 179 -9.31 -1.61 0.22
C ASP A 179 -8.80 -1.07 -1.11
N ALA A 180 -8.43 0.22 -1.16
CA ALA A 180 -7.82 0.83 -2.35
C ALA A 180 -6.50 0.15 -2.73
N ALA A 181 -5.65 -0.19 -1.75
CA ALA A 181 -4.40 -0.90 -2.00
C ALA A 181 -4.65 -2.31 -2.55
N LEU A 182 -5.61 -3.06 -2.00
CA LEU A 182 -6.00 -4.38 -2.50
C LEU A 182 -6.57 -4.30 -3.92
N ALA A 183 -7.39 -3.28 -4.21
CA ALA A 183 -7.93 -3.02 -5.53
C ALA A 183 -6.83 -2.73 -6.56
N GLU A 184 -5.83 -1.91 -6.20
CA GLU A 184 -4.67 -1.65 -7.04
C GLU A 184 -3.83 -2.92 -7.28
N ILE A 185 -3.59 -3.75 -6.26
CA ILE A 185 -2.87 -5.03 -6.41
C ILE A 185 -3.62 -5.96 -7.39
N ARG A 186 -4.95 -6.05 -7.27
CA ARG A 186 -5.77 -6.81 -8.21
C ARG A 186 -5.66 -6.25 -9.62
N ALA A 187 -5.72 -4.92 -9.78
CA ALA A 187 -5.56 -4.24 -11.06
C ALA A 187 -4.17 -4.49 -11.70
N GLN A 188 -3.10 -4.52 -10.91
CA GLN A 188 -1.75 -4.83 -11.40
C GLN A 188 -1.66 -6.26 -11.95
N GLY A 189 -2.35 -7.22 -11.32
CA GLY A 189 -2.47 -8.58 -11.86
C GLY A 189 -3.13 -8.61 -13.24
N VAL A 190 -4.19 -7.81 -13.42
CA VAL A 190 -4.88 -7.65 -14.71
C VAL A 190 -4.00 -6.94 -15.75
N ASP A 191 -3.21 -5.95 -15.34
CA ASP A 191 -2.26 -5.27 -16.23
C ASP A 191 -1.14 -6.21 -16.71
N ALA A 192 -0.67 -7.13 -15.86
CA ALA A 192 0.28 -8.16 -16.24
C ALA A 192 -0.30 -9.09 -17.33
N LEU A 193 -1.58 -9.48 -17.18
CA LEU A 193 -2.29 -10.24 -18.20
C LEU A 193 -2.47 -9.43 -19.50
N SER A 194 -2.79 -8.15 -19.41
CA SER A 194 -2.90 -7.25 -20.58
C SER A 194 -1.56 -7.18 -21.35
N LYS A 195 -0.44 -7.06 -20.64
CA LYS A 195 0.91 -7.09 -21.24
C LYS A 195 1.18 -8.41 -21.96
N PHE A 196 0.85 -9.54 -21.33
CA PHE A 196 0.97 -10.86 -21.96
C PHE A 196 0.12 -10.96 -23.23
N ALA A 197 -1.15 -10.56 -23.18
CA ALA A 197 -2.05 -10.55 -24.33
C ALA A 197 -1.53 -9.64 -25.46
N GLY A 198 -0.91 -8.51 -25.11
CA GLY A 198 -0.24 -7.62 -26.06
C GLY A 198 0.95 -8.27 -26.75
N GLN A 199 1.74 -9.10 -26.06
CA GLN A 199 2.83 -9.87 -26.66
C GLN A 199 2.29 -10.94 -27.61
N GLU A 200 1.24 -11.66 -27.22
CA GLU A 200 0.59 -12.66 -28.08
C GLU A 200 0.00 -12.03 -29.35
N TYR A 201 -0.61 -10.84 -29.23
CA TYR A 201 -1.06 -10.07 -30.39
C TYR A 201 0.06 -9.81 -31.41
N GLN A 202 1.27 -9.46 -30.94
CA GLN A 202 2.42 -9.23 -31.82
C GLN A 202 2.95 -10.53 -32.45
N ARG A 203 2.88 -11.65 -31.74
CA ARG A 203 3.32 -12.97 -32.24
C ARG A 203 2.48 -13.47 -33.40
N HIS A 204 1.20 -13.13 -33.44
CA HIS A 204 0.27 -13.53 -34.52
C HIS A 204 0.22 -12.56 -35.71
N THR A 205 1.34 -11.89 -36.02
CA THR A 205 1.43 -10.97 -37.17
C THR A 205 1.15 -11.70 -38.48
N GLY A 206 0.02 -11.38 -39.12
CA GLY A 206 -0.44 -12.00 -40.37
C GLY A 206 -1.76 -12.77 -40.23
N ASP A 207 -2.10 -13.25 -39.02
CA ASP A 207 -3.40 -13.85 -38.73
C ASP A 207 -4.35 -12.80 -38.12
N LYS A 208 -5.11 -12.13 -39.00
CA LYS A 208 -6.06 -11.08 -38.60
C LYS A 208 -7.14 -11.57 -37.64
N ALA A 209 -7.52 -12.85 -37.68
CA ALA A 209 -8.55 -13.39 -36.80
C ALA A 209 -8.01 -13.54 -35.38
N MET A 210 -6.82 -14.11 -35.23
CA MET A 210 -6.18 -14.28 -33.93
C MET A 210 -5.75 -12.94 -33.31
N GLN A 211 -5.25 -12.00 -34.12
CA GLN A 211 -4.92 -10.65 -33.66
C GLN A 211 -6.13 -9.90 -33.10
N ARG A 212 -7.31 -10.01 -33.72
CA ARG A 212 -8.52 -9.37 -33.20
C ARG A 212 -8.91 -9.91 -31.83
N LYS A 213 -8.77 -11.22 -31.60
CA LYS A 213 -9.06 -11.84 -30.30
C LYS A 213 -8.15 -11.28 -29.21
N TRP A 214 -6.83 -11.34 -29.41
CA TRP A 214 -5.86 -10.82 -28.43
C TRP A 214 -6.01 -9.31 -28.20
N LYS A 215 -6.30 -8.54 -29.25
CA LYS A 215 -6.60 -7.11 -29.11
C LYS A 215 -7.86 -6.86 -28.25
N GLY A 216 -8.89 -7.69 -28.40
CA GLY A 216 -10.08 -7.64 -27.55
C GLY A 216 -9.74 -7.92 -26.08
N VAL A 217 -8.90 -8.91 -25.81
CA VAL A 217 -8.43 -9.24 -24.45
C VAL A 217 -7.68 -8.06 -23.82
N VAL A 218 -6.77 -7.42 -24.55
CA VAL A 218 -6.04 -6.22 -24.07
C VAL A 218 -7.01 -5.12 -23.66
N LEU A 219 -7.99 -4.80 -24.52
CA LEU A 219 -8.97 -3.75 -24.23
C LEU A 219 -9.83 -4.07 -23.00
N LEU A 220 -10.30 -5.32 -22.88
CA LEU A 220 -11.08 -5.77 -21.72
C LEU A 220 -10.26 -5.70 -20.43
N CYS A 221 -9.00 -6.16 -20.45
CA CYS A 221 -8.13 -6.11 -19.29
C CYS A 221 -7.86 -4.66 -18.86
N THR A 222 -7.61 -3.75 -19.82
CA THR A 222 -7.40 -2.33 -19.50
C THR A 222 -8.65 -1.70 -18.89
N GLY A 223 -9.84 -2.00 -19.43
CA GLY A 223 -11.10 -1.53 -18.85
C GLY A 223 -11.34 -2.05 -17.43
N PHE A 224 -11.21 -3.37 -17.24
CA PHE A 224 -11.43 -4.02 -15.95
C PHE A 224 -10.41 -3.57 -14.88
N ALA A 225 -9.14 -3.38 -15.25
CA ALA A 225 -8.13 -2.82 -14.33
C ALA A 225 -8.47 -1.39 -13.89
N SER A 226 -9.06 -0.57 -14.77
CA SER A 226 -9.56 0.76 -14.40
C SER A 226 -10.78 0.70 -13.49
N GLU A 227 -11.70 -0.24 -13.72
CA GLU A 227 -12.87 -0.47 -12.85
C GLU A 227 -12.46 -0.86 -11.43
N LEU A 228 -11.51 -1.79 -11.30
CA LEU A 228 -10.97 -2.19 -9.99
C LEU A 228 -10.44 -0.98 -9.20
N ARG A 229 -9.64 -0.12 -9.85
CA ARG A 229 -9.04 1.07 -9.22
C ARG A 229 -10.06 2.12 -8.79
N ASN A 230 -11.12 2.28 -9.57
CA ASN A 230 -12.15 3.28 -9.31
C ASN A 230 -13.20 2.82 -8.30
N GLY A 231 -13.12 1.56 -7.84
CA GLY A 231 -14.19 0.92 -7.09
C GLY A 231 -15.39 0.70 -8.01
N ALA A 232 -15.42 -0.45 -8.70
CA ALA A 232 -16.62 -0.85 -9.41
C ALA A 232 -17.79 -0.83 -8.42
N SER A 233 -18.88 -0.20 -8.82
CA SER A 233 -20.14 -0.12 -8.08
C SER A 233 -20.66 -1.54 -7.89
N ASP A 234 -20.29 -2.20 -6.80
CA ASP A 234 -20.91 -3.44 -6.35
C ASP A 234 -22.32 -3.11 -5.82
N GLU A 235 -23.20 -2.67 -6.72
CA GLU A 235 -24.65 -2.78 -6.61
C GLU A 235 -25.12 -3.81 -7.64
N GLN A 236 -25.00 -5.10 -7.30
CA GLN A 236 -25.80 -6.18 -7.88
C GLN A 236 -26.16 -7.22 -6.82
#